data_AF-A0A8C7WSP0-F1
#
_entry.id   AF-A0A8C7WSP0-F1
#
_cell.length_a   1.000
_cell.length_b   1.000
_cell.length_c   1.000
_cell.angle_alpha   90.00
_cell.angle_beta   90.00
_cell.angle_gamma   90.00
#
_symmetry.space_group_name_H-M   'P 1'
#
loop_
_entity.id
_entity.type
_entity.pdbx_description
1 polymer ?
#
loop_
_entity_poly.entity_id
_entity_poly.type
_entity_poly.pdbx_seq_one_letter_code
_entity_poly.pdbx_strand_id
1 'polypeptide(L)'
;MEADGQRGGILYRWVFFGFSVLLACAEQCSAQIKYSVPEEVKVGSVVGNVARDLGLDISSLKDRRARVVSGNQDAQFEVNENNGVLYVRKNIDREEICESISPCLINLKIVAEKPMEIHYVAVEIMDVNDNSPSFQDGEKTLEIFESTPAG
;
A
#
# COMPACT_ATOMS: atom_id res chain seq x y z
N MET A 1 -65.52 -18.65 -2.72
CA MET A 1 -64.29 -18.63 -1.89
C MET A 1 -63.13 -18.83 -2.84
N GLU A 2 -61.93 -18.34 -2.51
CA GLU A 2 -60.71 -18.34 -3.34
C GLU A 2 -60.51 -17.14 -4.29
N ALA A 3 -60.06 -16.02 -3.71
CA ALA A 3 -59.35 -14.96 -4.45
C ALA A 3 -58.31 -14.25 -3.56
N ASP A 4 -57.69 -14.96 -2.60
CA ASP A 4 -56.78 -14.34 -1.62
C ASP A 4 -55.33 -14.90 -1.68
N GLY A 5 -55.08 -15.96 -2.45
CA GLY A 5 -53.76 -16.61 -2.52
C GLY A 5 -52.74 -15.98 -3.49
N GLN A 6 -53.16 -15.05 -4.35
CA GLN A 6 -52.32 -14.56 -5.47
C GLN A 6 -51.58 -13.25 -5.17
N ARG A 7 -52.06 -12.44 -4.22
CA ARG A 7 -51.45 -11.14 -3.86
C ARG A 7 -50.16 -11.29 -3.04
N GLY A 8 -50.09 -12.27 -2.14
CA GLY A 8 -48.92 -12.50 -1.29
C GLY A 8 -47.67 -12.95 -2.05
N GLY A 9 -47.84 -13.83 -3.05
CA GLY A 9 -46.72 -14.33 -3.86
C GLY A 9 -46.10 -13.29 -4.79
N ILE A 10 -46.91 -12.36 -5.30
CA ILE A 10 -46.43 -11.25 -6.13
C ILE A 10 -45.57 -10.31 -5.28
N LEU A 11 -46.07 -9.92 -4.08
CA LEU A 11 -45.32 -9.05 -3.17
C LEU A 11 -43.98 -9.69 -2.75
N TYR A 12 -43.98 -10.99 -2.42
CA TYR A 12 -42.75 -11.72 -2.09
C TYR A 12 -41.76 -11.73 -3.26
N ARG A 13 -42.25 -11.89 -4.50
CA ARG A 13 -41.41 -11.82 -5.71
C ARG A 13 -40.78 -10.44 -5.91
N TRP A 14 -41.53 -9.36 -5.67
CA TRP A 14 -40.99 -8.00 -5.75
C TRP A 14 -39.99 -7.69 -4.63
N VAL A 15 -40.22 -8.20 -3.42
CA VAL A 15 -39.27 -8.06 -2.30
C VAL A 15 -38.00 -8.86 -2.59
N PHE A 16 -38.11 -10.11 -3.05
CA PHE A 16 -36.95 -10.91 -3.45
C PHE A 16 -36.19 -10.27 -4.61
N PHE A 17 -36.90 -9.77 -5.61
CA PHE A 17 -36.28 -9.10 -6.75
C PHE A 17 -35.59 -7.80 -6.31
N GLY A 18 -36.24 -7.00 -5.47
CA GLY A 18 -35.65 -5.79 -4.89
C GLY A 18 -34.43 -6.08 -4.02
N PHE A 19 -34.47 -7.13 -3.20
CA PHE A 19 -33.35 -7.56 -2.37
C PHE A 19 -32.19 -8.11 -3.22
N SER A 20 -32.48 -8.86 -4.28
CA SER A 20 -31.48 -9.38 -5.20
C SER A 20 -30.83 -8.28 -6.03
N VAL A 21 -31.59 -7.24 -6.42
CA VAL A 21 -31.05 -6.03 -7.07
C VAL A 21 -30.19 -5.23 -6.08
N LEU A 22 -30.63 -5.06 -4.83
CA LEU A 22 -29.84 -4.40 -3.79
C LEU A 22 -28.50 -5.10 -3.52
N LEU A 23 -28.49 -6.44 -3.47
CA LEU A 23 -27.26 -7.24 -3.34
C LEU A 23 -26.36 -7.15 -4.57
N ALA A 24 -26.93 -7.09 -5.78
CA ALA A 24 -26.17 -6.93 -7.01
C ALA A 24 -25.60 -5.51 -7.20
N CYS A 25 -26.24 -4.51 -6.59
CA CYS A 25 -25.76 -3.12 -6.58
C CYS A 25 -24.81 -2.81 -5.41
N ALA A 26 -24.50 -3.79 -4.55
CA ALA A 26 -23.45 -3.62 -3.56
C ALA A 26 -22.10 -3.57 -4.29
N GLU A 27 -21.44 -2.43 -4.28
CA GLU A 27 -20.11 -2.33 -4.87
C GLU A 27 -19.14 -3.28 -4.15
N GLN A 28 -18.45 -4.08 -4.93
CA GLN A 28 -17.36 -4.91 -4.46
C GLN A 28 -16.19 -3.98 -4.06
N CYS A 29 -16.13 -3.56 -2.79
CA CYS A 29 -14.98 -2.82 -2.28
C CYS A 29 -13.73 -3.71 -2.35
N SER A 30 -12.84 -3.44 -3.30
CA SER A 30 -11.49 -3.99 -3.32
C SER A 30 -10.61 -3.16 -2.38
N ALA A 31 -10.33 -3.66 -1.19
CA ALA A 31 -9.38 -3.03 -0.28
C ALA A 31 -7.94 -3.38 -0.70
N GLN A 32 -7.13 -2.37 -0.99
CA GLN A 32 -5.68 -2.53 -1.15
C GLN A 32 -5.02 -2.39 0.23
N ILE A 33 -4.13 -3.31 0.59
CA ILE A 33 -3.39 -3.23 1.85
C ILE A 33 -2.36 -2.11 1.75
N LYS A 34 -2.32 -1.24 2.76
CA LYS A 34 -1.34 -0.16 2.90
C LYS A 34 -0.62 -0.28 4.23
N TYR A 35 0.70 -0.33 4.19
CA TYR A 35 1.57 -0.18 5.35
C TYR A 35 2.30 1.16 5.32
N SER A 36 2.81 1.60 6.47
CA SER A 36 3.74 2.71 6.57
C SER A 36 5.00 2.28 7.30
N VAL A 37 6.16 2.76 6.84
CA VAL A 37 7.44 2.52 7.46
C VAL A 37 8.28 3.80 7.35
N PRO A 38 8.94 4.25 8.43
CA PRO A 38 9.91 5.33 8.30
C PRO A 38 11.10 4.89 7.45
N GLU A 39 11.71 5.85 6.77
CA GLU A 39 13.03 5.64 6.18
C GLU A 39 14.12 5.43 7.25
N GLU A 40 15.34 5.12 6.81
CA GLU A 40 16.50 4.91 7.71
C GLU A 40 16.29 3.81 8.77
N VAL A 41 15.37 2.88 8.50
CA VAL A 41 15.16 1.68 9.29
C VAL A 41 16.20 0.61 8.97
N LYS A 42 16.60 -0.15 9.99
CA LYS A 42 17.57 -1.23 9.84
C LYS A 42 17.06 -2.32 8.90
N VAL A 43 17.94 -2.88 8.08
CA VAL A 43 17.66 -4.12 7.33
C VAL A 43 17.23 -5.23 8.30
N GLY A 44 16.19 -5.96 7.92
CA GLY A 44 15.52 -6.97 8.75
C GLY A 44 14.41 -6.40 9.64
N SER A 45 14.13 -5.10 9.59
CA SER A 45 12.99 -4.52 10.31
C SER A 45 11.67 -5.02 9.76
N VAL A 46 10.70 -5.21 10.66
CA VAL A 46 9.34 -5.66 10.32
C VAL A 46 8.53 -4.49 9.80
N VAL A 47 7.90 -4.65 8.63
CA VAL A 47 6.92 -3.69 8.09
C VAL A 47 5.51 -4.10 8.49
N GLY A 48 5.15 -5.37 8.30
CA GLY A 48 3.81 -5.88 8.58
C GLY A 48 3.61 -7.34 8.20
N ASN A 49 2.51 -7.96 8.64
CA ASN A 49 2.20 -9.36 8.34
C ASN A 49 1.27 -9.47 7.12
N VAL A 50 1.87 -9.57 5.93
CA VAL A 50 1.13 -9.66 4.67
C VAL A 50 0.31 -10.93 4.54
N ALA A 51 0.76 -12.06 5.09
CA ALA A 51 0.00 -13.30 4.98
C ALA A 51 -1.29 -13.24 5.79
N ARG A 52 -1.23 -12.74 7.02
CA ARG A 52 -2.41 -12.53 7.86
C ARG A 52 -3.40 -11.58 7.20
N ASP A 53 -2.92 -10.46 6.70
CA ASP A 53 -3.79 -9.40 6.20
C ASP A 53 -4.37 -9.72 4.80
N LEU A 54 -3.69 -10.54 4.00
CA LEU A 54 -4.20 -11.10 2.73
C LEU A 54 -4.99 -12.40 2.91
N GLY A 55 -5.04 -12.97 4.11
CA GLY A 55 -5.66 -14.27 4.38
C GLY A 55 -4.93 -15.45 3.73
N LEU A 56 -3.63 -15.33 3.49
CA LEU A 56 -2.78 -16.40 2.95
C LEU A 56 -2.40 -17.39 4.04
N ASP A 57 -2.46 -18.69 3.71
CA ASP A 57 -1.99 -19.73 4.62
C ASP A 57 -0.46 -19.78 4.68
N ILE A 58 0.09 -19.51 5.87
CA ILE A 58 1.54 -19.43 6.12
C ILE A 58 2.23 -20.76 5.77
N SER A 59 1.63 -21.90 6.11
CA SER A 59 2.21 -23.22 5.78
C SER A 59 2.36 -23.43 4.27
N SER A 60 1.45 -22.85 3.47
CA SER A 60 1.48 -22.97 2.02
C SER A 60 2.46 -22.02 1.33
N LEU A 61 2.88 -20.91 1.95
CA LEU A 61 3.65 -19.85 1.29
C LEU A 61 4.94 -20.36 0.65
N LYS A 62 5.68 -21.19 1.37
CA LYS A 62 6.93 -21.80 0.91
C LYS A 62 6.72 -22.73 -0.28
N ASP A 63 5.73 -23.61 -0.20
CA ASP A 63 5.39 -24.55 -1.29
C ASP A 63 4.86 -23.84 -2.53
N ARG A 64 4.17 -22.71 -2.31
CA ARG A 64 3.65 -21.82 -3.35
C ARG A 64 4.68 -20.79 -3.83
N ARG A 65 5.91 -20.79 -3.28
CA ARG A 65 7.02 -19.87 -3.64
C ARG A 65 6.60 -18.41 -3.58
N ALA A 66 5.92 -18.03 -2.50
CA ALA A 66 5.41 -16.68 -2.30
C ALA A 66 6.56 -15.68 -2.21
N ARG A 67 6.59 -14.70 -3.13
CA ARG A 67 7.66 -13.70 -3.19
C ARG A 67 7.17 -12.35 -3.64
N VAL A 68 7.92 -11.31 -3.26
CA VAL A 68 7.76 -9.98 -3.83
C VAL A 68 8.39 -9.96 -5.22
N VAL A 69 7.64 -9.51 -6.22
CA VAL A 69 8.12 -9.29 -7.59
C VAL A 69 8.25 -7.78 -7.78
N SER A 70 9.50 -7.29 -7.81
CA SER A 70 9.79 -5.89 -8.15
C SER A 70 9.91 -5.74 -9.67
N GLY A 71 9.23 -4.74 -10.23
CA GLY A 71 9.19 -4.47 -11.66
C GLY A 71 10.38 -3.64 -12.17
N ASN A 72 11.04 -2.89 -11.29
CA ASN A 72 12.29 -2.17 -11.50
C ASN A 72 12.77 -1.66 -10.14
N GLN A 73 14.09 -1.60 -9.96
CA GLN A 73 14.81 -1.27 -8.72
C GLN A 73 14.78 -2.36 -7.65
N ASP A 74 15.98 -2.60 -7.09
CA ASP A 74 16.27 -3.60 -6.07
C ASP A 74 15.17 -3.63 -5.01
N ALA A 75 14.48 -4.75 -4.86
CA ALA A 75 13.35 -4.85 -3.95
C ALA A 75 13.79 -4.47 -2.52
N GLN A 76 13.41 -3.27 -2.06
CA GLN A 76 13.67 -2.78 -0.70
C GLN A 76 12.98 -3.64 0.35
N PHE A 77 12.01 -4.45 -0.09
CA PHE A 77 11.22 -5.32 0.75
C PHE A 77 11.26 -6.77 0.29
N GLU A 78 11.15 -7.68 1.26
CA GLU A 78 11.01 -9.10 1.03
C GLU A 78 9.94 -9.70 1.94
N VAL A 79 9.24 -10.73 1.46
CA VAL A 79 8.33 -11.51 2.28
C VAL A 79 9.03 -12.77 2.74
N ASN A 80 8.98 -13.06 4.04
CA ASN A 80 9.52 -14.30 4.57
C ASN A 80 8.49 -15.41 4.41
N GLU A 81 8.84 -16.42 3.61
CA GLU A 81 7.97 -17.56 3.31
C GLU A 81 7.61 -18.41 4.55
N ASN A 82 8.37 -18.33 5.65
CA ASN A 82 8.14 -19.17 6.82
C ASN A 82 7.10 -18.57 7.78
N ASN A 83 6.92 -17.24 7.80
CA ASN A 83 6.02 -16.57 8.74
C ASN A 83 5.06 -15.56 8.09
N GLY A 84 5.23 -15.29 6.79
CA GLY A 84 4.37 -14.39 6.03
C GLY A 84 4.55 -12.90 6.35
N VAL A 85 5.66 -12.52 6.99
CA VAL A 85 5.97 -11.14 7.36
C VAL A 85 6.77 -10.44 6.27
N LEU A 86 6.43 -9.19 6.00
CA LEU A 86 7.15 -8.29 5.11
C LEU A 86 8.28 -7.60 5.89
N TYR A 87 9.49 -7.71 5.38
CA TYR A 87 10.71 -7.18 5.97
C TYR A 87 11.40 -6.19 5.05
N VAL A 88 12.15 -5.28 5.66
CA VAL A 88 13.09 -4.40 4.96
C VAL A 88 14.33 -5.21 4.58
N ARG A 89 14.63 -5.30 3.28
CA ARG A 89 15.76 -6.04 2.72
C ARG A 89 16.98 -5.16 2.44
N LYS A 90 16.75 -3.89 2.10
CA LYS A 90 17.79 -2.89 1.79
C LYS A 90 17.46 -1.61 2.53
N ASN A 91 18.48 -0.81 2.86
CA ASN A 91 18.27 0.53 3.40
C ASN A 91 17.31 1.31 2.50
N ILE A 92 16.44 2.08 3.14
CA ILE A 92 15.42 2.90 2.50
C ILE A 92 15.87 4.33 2.72
N ASP A 93 16.26 4.97 1.63
CA ASP A 93 16.53 6.40 1.54
C ASP A 93 15.38 6.99 0.69
N ARG A 94 14.56 7.85 1.29
CA ARG A 94 13.38 8.41 0.62
C ARG A 94 13.79 9.38 -0.48
N GLU A 95 14.86 10.13 -0.30
CA GLU A 95 15.42 11.03 -1.30
C GLU A 95 15.88 10.27 -2.54
N GLU A 96 16.49 9.09 -2.40
CA GLU A 96 16.89 8.25 -3.55
C GLU A 96 15.68 7.66 -4.30
N ILE A 97 14.63 7.27 -3.57
CA ILE A 97 13.48 6.53 -4.14
C ILE A 97 12.41 7.46 -4.72
N CYS A 98 12.07 8.52 -4.00
CA CYS A 98 10.92 9.39 -4.28
C CYS A 98 11.30 10.86 -4.45
N GLU A 99 12.58 11.22 -4.29
CA GLU A 99 13.06 12.61 -4.33
C GLU A 99 12.23 13.52 -3.39
N SER A 100 11.36 14.35 -3.95
CA SER A 100 10.51 15.32 -3.24
C SER A 100 9.01 14.99 -3.33
N ILE A 101 8.65 13.82 -3.87
CA ILE A 101 7.26 13.43 -4.07
C ILE A 101 6.62 12.99 -2.75
N SER A 102 5.50 13.60 -2.40
CA SER A 102 4.70 13.25 -1.22
C SER A 102 3.23 13.01 -1.60
N PRO A 103 2.62 11.87 -1.23
CA PRO A 103 3.22 10.78 -0.45
C PRO A 103 4.17 9.88 -1.28
N CYS A 104 5.23 9.38 -0.64
CA CYS A 104 6.15 8.40 -1.25
C CYS A 104 5.56 6.98 -1.11
N LEU A 105 5.06 6.43 -2.21
CA LEU A 105 4.35 5.14 -2.23
C LEU A 105 5.08 4.11 -3.11
N ILE A 106 5.48 2.99 -2.50
CA ILE A 106 6.06 1.85 -3.19
C ILE A 106 4.98 0.77 -3.36
N ASN A 107 4.64 0.46 -4.61
CA ASN A 107 3.66 -0.56 -4.94
C ASN A 107 4.34 -1.92 -5.16
N LEU A 108 4.09 -2.84 -4.23
CA LEU A 108 4.60 -4.20 -4.26
C LEU A 108 3.59 -5.17 -4.87
N LYS A 109 4.10 -6.15 -5.61
CA LYS A 109 3.33 -7.27 -6.13
C LYS A 109 3.82 -8.54 -5.45
N ILE A 110 2.98 -9.18 -4.65
CA ILE A 110 3.27 -10.46 -4.02
C ILE A 110 2.65 -11.55 -4.90
N VAL A 111 3.48 -12.49 -5.36
CA VAL A 111 3.06 -13.58 -6.24
C VAL A 111 3.21 -14.91 -5.53
N ALA A 112 2.16 -15.73 -5.56
CA ALA A 112 2.18 -17.14 -5.18
C ALA A 112 1.89 -17.98 -6.43
N GLU A 113 2.66 -19.03 -6.74
CA GLU A 113 2.66 -19.67 -8.07
C GLU A 113 1.66 -20.84 -8.23
N LYS A 114 1.24 -21.53 -7.16
CA LYS A 114 0.45 -22.78 -7.23
C LYS A 114 -0.82 -22.72 -6.35
N PRO A 115 -2.00 -22.30 -6.86
CA PRO A 115 -2.25 -21.65 -8.14
C PRO A 115 -1.65 -20.24 -8.19
N MET A 116 -1.52 -19.68 -9.40
CA MET A 116 -0.97 -18.34 -9.59
C MET A 116 -1.92 -17.28 -9.05
N GLU A 117 -1.49 -16.55 -8.02
CA GLU A 117 -2.21 -15.45 -7.38
C GLU A 117 -1.28 -14.24 -7.27
N ILE A 118 -1.84 -13.04 -7.46
CA ILE A 118 -1.11 -11.78 -7.39
C ILE A 118 -1.84 -10.84 -6.44
N HIS A 119 -1.14 -10.39 -5.40
CA HIS A 119 -1.65 -9.44 -4.43
C HIS A 119 -0.89 -8.13 -4.52
N TYR A 120 -1.62 -7.02 -4.52
CA TYR A 120 -1.06 -5.68 -4.56
C TYR A 120 -1.01 -5.11 -3.15
N VAL A 121 0.18 -4.70 -2.72
CA VAL A 121 0.41 -4.09 -1.40
C VAL A 121 1.14 -2.77 -1.60
N ALA A 122 0.65 -1.71 -0.97
CA ALA A 122 1.32 -0.41 -0.97
C ALA A 122 2.11 -0.24 0.34
N VAL A 123 3.33 0.29 0.24
CA VAL A 123 4.12 0.71 1.40
C VAL A 123 4.41 2.19 1.26
N GLU A 124 3.97 2.97 2.24
CA GLU A 124 4.28 4.39 2.37
C GLU A 124 5.60 4.56 3.13
N ILE A 125 6.55 5.25 2.51
CA ILE A 125 7.78 5.64 3.17
C ILE A 125 7.54 6.97 3.86
N MET A 126 7.66 6.97 5.18
CA MET A 126 7.54 8.18 5.99
C MET A 126 8.90 8.87 6.04
N ASP A 127 8.88 10.16 5.69
CA ASP A 127 10.01 11.07 5.78
C ASP A 127 10.53 11.18 7.21
N VAL A 128 11.86 11.12 7.36
CA VAL A 128 12.59 11.39 8.60
C VAL A 128 13.48 12.59 8.33
N ASN A 129 13.55 13.54 9.27
CA ASN A 129 14.41 14.72 9.14
C ASN A 129 15.89 14.37 9.41
N ASP A 130 16.51 13.60 8.52
CA ASP A 130 17.91 13.16 8.55
C ASP A 130 18.83 14.09 7.71
N ASN A 131 18.24 14.86 6.81
CA ASN A 131 18.93 15.84 5.98
C ASN A 131 18.86 17.25 6.60
N SER A 132 20.01 17.94 6.64
CA SER A 132 20.10 19.33 7.09
C SER A 132 20.11 20.29 5.90
N PRO A 133 19.51 21.48 6.01
CA PRO A 133 19.55 22.46 4.93
C PRO A 133 20.99 22.86 4.61
N SER A 134 21.31 22.93 3.32
CA SER A 134 22.62 23.33 2.82
C SER A 134 22.50 24.54 1.89
N PHE A 135 23.42 25.49 2.02
CA PHE A 135 23.58 26.57 1.06
C PHE A 135 24.45 26.11 -0.12
N GLN A 136 24.18 26.63 -1.32
CA GLN A 136 25.03 26.37 -2.49
C GLN A 136 26.43 26.97 -2.31
N ASP A 137 26.50 28.17 -1.73
CA ASP A 137 27.73 28.88 -1.43
C ASP A 137 28.03 28.77 0.08
N GLY A 138 29.29 28.53 0.45
CA GLY A 138 29.72 28.53 1.86
C GLY A 138 29.77 29.93 2.49
N GLU A 139 29.94 30.97 1.67
CA GLU A 139 29.91 32.37 2.07
C GLU A 139 29.22 33.18 0.96
N LYS A 140 28.34 34.10 1.36
CA LYS A 140 27.66 35.02 0.43
C LYS A 140 27.90 36.46 0.84
N THR A 141 28.71 37.17 0.06
CA THR A 141 28.94 38.62 0.23
C THR A 141 27.86 39.40 -0.52
N LEU A 142 27.22 40.34 0.17
CA LEU A 142 26.22 41.25 -0.40
C LEU A 142 26.71 42.68 -0.22
N GLU A 143 26.74 43.45 -1.31
CA GLU A 143 27.07 44.88 -1.29
C GLU A 143 25.79 45.68 -1.48
N ILE A 144 25.46 46.55 -0.52
CA ILE A 144 24.23 47.35 -0.51
C ILE A 144 24.64 48.82 -0.39
N PHE A 145 24.11 49.66 -1.29
CA PHE A 145 24.34 51.09 -1.23
C PHE A 145 23.65 51.68 0.00
N GLU A 146 24.31 52.63 0.68
CA GLU A 146 23.73 53.33 1.82
C GLU A 146 22.44 54.08 1.49
N SER A 147 22.25 54.44 0.22
CA SER A 147 21.07 55.12 -0.29
C SER A 147 19.89 54.19 -0.56
N THR A 148 20.05 52.88 -0.35
CA THR A 148 18.98 51.91 -0.51
C THR A 148 17.87 52.18 0.51
N PRO A 149 16.63 52.50 0.07
CA PRO A 149 15.49 52.68 0.97
C PRO A 149 15.12 51.35 1.64
N ALA A 150 14.49 51.43 2.81
CA ALA A 150 14.02 50.23 3.52
C ALA A 150 12.78 49.63 2.83
N GLY A 151 12.81 48.33 2.55
CA GLY A 151 11.67 47.52 2.10
C GLY A 151 11.68 47.23 0.61
#